data_AF-A0A2E9CTA5-F1
#
_entry.id   AF-A0A2E9CTA5-F1
#
_cell.length_a   1.000
_cell.length_b   1.000
_cell.length_c   1.000
_cell.angle_alpha   90.00
_cell.angle_beta   90.00
_cell.angle_gamma   90.00
#
_symmetry.space_group_name_H-M   'P 1'
#
loop_
_entity.id
_entity.type
_entity.pdbx_description
1 polymer ?
#
loop_
_entity_poly.entity_id
_entity_poly.type
_entity_poly.pdbx_seq_one_letter_code
_entity_poly.pdbx_strand_id
1 'polypeptide(L)'
;PKYLPREDGTPGQSNGVACAAIEHKMGLKASATCQMNFDDSIGWIVGEPGKGMAAMFTMMNTERVSVGIQGLGVGEAAYQAAAWYAKDRIQGRALSGPKYPDQAADPIIVHPDVRRMLMTMRAYNEGCRALSAWVSRALDAEKHSPEPEVRQRASDFIALMTPVVKALFTDLAFDSANLAVQCYGGHGYIRESGVEQYARDARITMIYEGTNGVQALDLVGRKLGAHMGRYLRSFFHPVSAFIEENNVDGPMKPMIEALGKAFGALQLSTATVAQRALKDPEEAGAASADYLRLMGLVAMGYCFAKATKIAGLQLFFGSEDKRFYDAKIKTATFFFERILPQATASFLAIKAGKKSLMALEDDVF
;
A
#
# COMPACT_ATOMS: atom_id res chain seq x y z
N PRO A 1 -26.46 -4.96 -20.07
CA PRO A 1 -26.94 -3.68 -19.48
C PRO A 1 -28.23 -3.91 -18.68
N LYS A 2 -28.59 -3.02 -17.74
CA LYS A 2 -29.83 -3.13 -16.94
C LYS A 2 -31.10 -2.87 -17.78
N TYR A 3 -31.05 -1.88 -18.66
CA TYR A 3 -32.08 -1.59 -19.65
C TYR A 3 -31.48 -1.75 -21.04
N LEU A 4 -32.23 -2.32 -21.98
CA LEU A 4 -31.80 -2.43 -23.36
C LEU A 4 -31.78 -1.03 -24.00
N PRO A 5 -30.69 -0.61 -24.67
CA PRO A 5 -30.65 0.70 -25.30
C PRO A 5 -31.61 0.74 -26.50
N ARG A 6 -32.31 1.87 -26.68
CA ARG A 6 -32.97 2.20 -27.93
C ARG A 6 -31.97 2.76 -28.94
N GLU A 7 -32.38 2.91 -30.20
CA GLU A 7 -31.53 3.49 -31.25
C GLU A 7 -31.05 4.93 -30.93
N ASP A 8 -31.86 5.69 -30.19
CA ASP A 8 -31.53 7.05 -29.73
C ASP A 8 -30.65 7.08 -28.46
N GLY A 9 -30.25 5.91 -27.94
CA GLY A 9 -29.45 5.76 -26.73
C GLY A 9 -30.24 5.87 -25.41
N THR A 10 -31.54 6.12 -25.45
CA THR A 10 -32.37 6.18 -24.24
C THR A 10 -32.67 4.78 -23.67
N PRO A 11 -32.97 4.66 -22.36
CA PRO A 11 -33.33 3.38 -21.75
C PRO A 11 -34.62 2.80 -22.35
N GLY A 12 -34.53 1.60 -22.91
CA GLY A 12 -35.65 0.80 -23.37
C GLY A 12 -36.19 -0.13 -22.28
N GLN A 13 -36.64 -1.32 -22.68
CA GLN A 13 -37.20 -2.31 -21.78
C GLN A 13 -36.14 -2.80 -20.77
N SER A 14 -36.59 -3.18 -19.57
CA SER A 14 -35.73 -3.86 -18.59
C SER A 14 -35.18 -5.15 -19.22
N ASN A 15 -33.88 -5.36 -19.07
CA ASN A 15 -33.24 -6.62 -19.43
C ASN A 15 -33.50 -7.67 -18.33
N GLY A 16 -33.23 -8.93 -18.62
CA GLY A 16 -33.30 -10.05 -17.66
C GLY A 16 -32.15 -10.07 -16.64
N VAL A 17 -31.78 -8.91 -16.08
CA VAL A 17 -30.71 -8.78 -15.08
C VAL A 17 -31.28 -8.17 -13.81
N ALA A 18 -31.24 -8.92 -12.71
CA ALA A 18 -31.84 -8.52 -11.44
C ALA A 18 -30.91 -8.72 -10.25
N CYS A 19 -31.05 -7.86 -9.24
CA CYS A 19 -30.43 -8.04 -7.92
C CYS A 19 -31.32 -8.97 -7.08
N ALA A 20 -30.81 -10.15 -6.73
CA ALA A 20 -31.55 -11.16 -5.98
C ALA A 20 -31.44 -10.96 -4.46
N ALA A 21 -30.28 -10.51 -3.98
CA ALA A 21 -30.01 -10.28 -2.57
C ALA A 21 -28.89 -9.24 -2.37
N ILE A 22 -28.84 -8.63 -1.18
CA ILE A 22 -27.79 -7.69 -0.76
C ILE A 22 -27.08 -8.25 0.47
N GLU A 23 -25.75 -8.26 0.44
CA GLU A 23 -24.92 -8.84 1.49
C GLU A 23 -24.85 -7.99 2.77
N HIS A 24 -24.94 -8.65 3.93
CA HIS A 24 -24.71 -8.05 5.24
C HIS A 24 -23.21 -8.01 5.57
N LYS A 25 -22.57 -6.89 5.28
CA LYS A 25 -21.11 -6.72 5.42
C LYS A 25 -20.67 -6.17 6.77
N MET A 26 -19.43 -6.47 7.14
CA MET A 26 -18.71 -5.87 8.28
C MET A 26 -18.63 -4.34 8.16
N GLY A 27 -18.15 -3.85 7.02
CA GLY A 27 -17.98 -2.43 6.69
C GLY A 27 -18.45 -2.12 5.28
N LEU A 28 -18.22 -0.89 4.84
CA LEU A 28 -18.62 -0.38 3.52
C LEU A 28 -20.13 -0.63 3.26
N LYS A 29 -20.95 -0.45 4.32
CA LYS A 29 -22.36 -0.89 4.33
C LYS A 29 -23.23 -0.14 3.32
N ALA A 30 -22.89 1.12 3.03
CA ALA A 30 -23.60 1.94 2.06
C ALA A 30 -23.40 1.50 0.60
N SER A 31 -22.36 0.72 0.30
CA SER A 31 -22.16 0.13 -1.02
C SER A 31 -22.97 -1.15 -1.13
N ALA A 32 -23.97 -1.20 -2.02
CA ALA A 32 -24.75 -2.40 -2.25
C ALA A 32 -23.87 -3.48 -2.91
N THR A 33 -23.68 -4.59 -2.21
CA THR A 33 -22.96 -5.75 -2.73
C THR A 33 -24.01 -6.82 -2.98
N CYS A 34 -24.17 -7.20 -4.24
CA CYS A 34 -25.38 -7.87 -4.69
C CYS A 34 -25.08 -9.26 -5.23
N GLN A 35 -25.95 -10.21 -4.93
CA GLN A 35 -26.11 -11.40 -5.76
C GLN A 35 -26.89 -11.00 -7.02
N MET A 36 -26.32 -11.29 -8.19
CA MET A 36 -26.89 -10.90 -9.48
C MET A 36 -27.40 -12.13 -10.24
N ASN A 37 -28.66 -12.08 -10.70
CA ASN A 37 -29.26 -13.10 -11.56
C ASN A 37 -29.35 -12.59 -13.01
N PHE A 38 -29.13 -13.50 -13.95
CA PHE A 38 -29.16 -13.25 -15.39
C PHE A 38 -30.04 -14.32 -16.05
N ASP A 39 -31.28 -13.99 -16.36
CA ASP A 39 -32.31 -14.90 -16.91
C ASP A 39 -32.73 -14.42 -18.30
N ASP A 40 -32.46 -15.21 -19.35
CA ASP A 40 -32.69 -14.84 -20.76
C ASP A 40 -32.17 -13.43 -21.10
N SER A 41 -31.09 -13.01 -20.43
CA SER A 41 -30.56 -11.65 -20.54
C SER A 41 -29.81 -11.46 -21.85
N ILE A 42 -30.03 -10.33 -22.52
CA ILE A 42 -29.29 -9.97 -23.74
C ILE A 42 -27.95 -9.34 -23.35
N GLY A 43 -26.88 -9.88 -23.93
CA GLY A 43 -25.52 -9.39 -23.81
C GLY A 43 -24.85 -9.24 -25.17
N TRP A 44 -23.78 -8.44 -25.21
CA TRP A 44 -22.93 -8.26 -26.39
C TRP A 44 -21.50 -8.66 -26.03
N ILE A 45 -20.81 -9.30 -26.96
CA ILE A 45 -19.41 -9.66 -26.77
C ILE A 45 -18.58 -8.37 -26.73
N VAL A 46 -17.75 -8.23 -25.70
CA VAL A 46 -16.75 -7.17 -25.59
C VAL A 46 -15.41 -7.72 -26.07
N GLY A 47 -14.87 -7.15 -27.14
CA GLY A 47 -13.64 -7.64 -27.77
C GLY A 47 -13.86 -8.92 -28.57
N GLU A 48 -12.94 -9.87 -28.48
CA GLU A 48 -12.98 -11.11 -29.25
C GLU A 48 -13.59 -12.29 -28.46
N PRO A 49 -14.33 -13.21 -29.12
CA PRO A 49 -14.80 -14.44 -28.50
C PRO A 49 -13.67 -15.22 -27.82
N GLY A 50 -13.89 -15.65 -26.57
CA GLY A 50 -12.90 -16.42 -25.78
C GLY A 50 -11.78 -15.59 -25.13
N LYS A 51 -11.76 -14.26 -25.29
CA LYS A 51 -10.74 -13.37 -24.71
C LYS A 51 -11.20 -12.57 -23.48
N GLY A 52 -12.28 -12.99 -22.82
CA GLY A 52 -12.89 -12.25 -21.70
C GLY A 52 -11.93 -11.94 -20.54
N MET A 53 -11.11 -12.90 -20.10
CA MET A 53 -10.12 -12.67 -19.03
C MET A 53 -9.09 -11.60 -19.41
N ALA A 54 -8.56 -11.65 -20.63
CA ALA A 54 -7.59 -10.66 -21.11
C ALA A 54 -8.21 -9.26 -21.16
N ALA A 55 -9.46 -9.16 -21.63
CA ALA A 55 -10.21 -7.91 -21.62
C ALA A 55 -10.39 -7.37 -20.18
N MET A 56 -10.78 -8.21 -19.21
CA MET A 56 -10.92 -7.79 -17.81
C MET A 56 -9.59 -7.29 -17.22
N PHE A 57 -8.47 -7.96 -17.49
CA PHE A 57 -7.16 -7.56 -16.96
C PHE A 57 -6.72 -6.16 -17.39
N THR A 58 -7.22 -5.64 -18.53
CA THR A 58 -6.93 -4.25 -18.96
C THR A 58 -7.43 -3.21 -17.94
N MET A 59 -8.56 -3.49 -17.28
CA MET A 59 -9.13 -2.60 -16.27
C MET A 59 -8.54 -2.86 -14.87
N MET A 60 -8.19 -4.12 -14.57
CA MET A 60 -7.73 -4.52 -13.24
C MET A 60 -6.51 -3.75 -12.74
N ASN A 61 -5.59 -3.31 -13.60
CA ASN A 61 -4.43 -2.54 -13.16
C ASN A 61 -4.85 -1.19 -12.54
N THR A 62 -5.77 -0.48 -13.19
CA THR A 62 -6.28 0.79 -12.67
C THR A 62 -7.12 0.56 -11.42
N GLU A 63 -7.99 -0.45 -11.42
CA GLU A 63 -8.84 -0.77 -10.27
C GLU A 63 -8.04 -1.17 -9.03
N ARG A 64 -7.00 -1.99 -9.17
CA ARG A 64 -6.15 -2.39 -8.04
C ARG A 64 -5.37 -1.22 -7.45
N VAL A 65 -4.89 -0.29 -8.29
CA VAL A 65 -4.28 0.96 -7.82
C VAL A 65 -5.32 1.82 -7.09
N SER A 66 -6.54 1.92 -7.63
CA SER A 66 -7.66 2.64 -7.00
C SER A 66 -7.99 2.07 -5.62
N VAL A 67 -8.07 0.75 -5.47
CA VAL A 67 -8.27 0.07 -4.18
C VAL A 67 -7.14 0.37 -3.19
N GLY A 68 -5.87 0.36 -3.64
CA GLY A 68 -4.75 0.77 -2.80
C GLY A 68 -4.90 2.21 -2.29
N ILE A 69 -5.30 3.14 -3.17
CA ILE A 69 -5.54 4.55 -2.84
C ILE A 69 -6.75 4.71 -1.91
N GLN A 70 -7.79 3.90 -2.08
CA GLN A 70 -8.93 3.87 -1.17
C GLN A 70 -8.49 3.46 0.24
N GLY A 71 -7.67 2.42 0.37
CA GLY A 71 -7.04 2.04 1.63
C GLY A 71 -6.28 3.21 2.24
N LEU A 72 -5.38 3.84 1.48
CA LEU A 72 -4.65 5.04 1.92
C LEU A 72 -5.59 6.16 2.38
N GLY A 73 -6.71 6.39 1.70
CA GLY A 73 -7.71 7.39 2.10
C GLY A 73 -8.31 7.10 3.47
N VAL A 74 -8.68 5.84 3.74
CA VAL A 74 -9.17 5.42 5.06
C VAL A 74 -8.08 5.55 6.13
N GLY A 75 -6.85 5.12 5.83
CA GLY A 75 -5.71 5.24 6.75
C GLY A 75 -5.37 6.69 7.10
N GLU A 76 -5.50 7.62 6.15
CA GLU A 76 -5.32 9.05 6.38
C GLU A 76 -6.42 9.65 7.25
N ALA A 77 -7.69 9.32 6.99
CA ALA A 77 -8.80 9.77 7.83
C ALA A 77 -8.63 9.27 9.29
N ALA A 78 -8.25 8.00 9.45
CA ALA A 78 -7.96 7.41 10.76
C ALA A 78 -6.81 8.14 11.49
N TYR A 79 -5.73 8.49 10.77
CA TYR A 79 -4.63 9.28 11.32
C TYR A 79 -5.06 10.68 11.77
N GLN A 80 -5.84 11.38 10.96
CA GLN A 80 -6.31 12.72 11.31
C GLN A 80 -7.20 12.68 12.56
N ALA A 81 -8.11 11.71 12.65
CA ALA A 81 -8.93 11.49 13.83
C ALA A 81 -8.08 11.22 15.08
N ALA A 82 -7.14 10.27 15.00
CA ALA A 82 -6.24 9.93 16.10
C ALA A 82 -5.37 11.10 16.56
N ALA A 83 -4.77 11.84 15.61
CA ALA A 83 -3.92 12.98 15.90
C ALA A 83 -4.70 14.16 16.48
N TRP A 84 -5.96 14.34 16.09
CA TRP A 84 -6.86 15.33 16.68
C TRP A 84 -7.21 14.95 18.12
N TYR A 85 -7.69 13.73 18.34
CA TYR A 85 -8.07 13.23 19.67
C TYR A 85 -6.90 13.25 20.66
N ALA A 86 -5.70 12.84 20.21
CA ALA A 86 -4.53 12.78 21.07
C ALA A 86 -4.04 14.15 21.58
N LYS A 87 -4.35 15.23 20.87
CA LYS A 87 -4.00 16.60 21.27
C LYS A 87 -4.96 17.17 22.30
N ASP A 88 -6.19 16.65 22.37
CA ASP A 88 -7.25 17.16 23.23
C ASP A 88 -7.42 16.30 24.50
N ARG A 89 -7.41 14.97 24.35
CA ARG A 89 -7.60 14.04 25.46
C ARG A 89 -6.48 14.16 26.48
N ILE A 90 -6.80 14.61 27.70
CA ILE A 90 -5.88 14.63 28.84
C ILE A 90 -5.92 13.30 29.61
N GLN A 91 -4.75 12.74 29.93
CA GLN A 91 -4.62 11.58 30.82
C GLN A 91 -3.15 11.36 31.23
N GLY A 92 -2.87 11.31 32.53
CA GLY A 92 -1.52 11.11 33.05
C GLY A 92 -0.59 12.31 32.82
N ARG A 93 0.68 12.18 33.19
CA ARG A 93 1.72 13.21 32.99
C ARG A 93 2.82 12.69 32.09
N ALA A 94 3.47 13.58 31.34
CA ALA A 94 4.63 13.21 30.54
C ALA A 94 5.77 12.69 31.44
N LEU A 95 6.43 11.64 30.97
CA LEU A 95 7.55 11.00 31.69
C LEU A 95 8.76 11.91 31.89
N SER A 96 8.87 12.98 31.10
CA SER A 96 9.92 14.01 31.22
C SER A 96 9.51 15.21 32.08
N GLY A 97 8.53 15.02 32.95
CA GLY A 97 7.90 16.06 33.77
C GLY A 97 6.69 16.72 33.08
N PRO A 98 5.77 17.32 33.86
CA PRO A 98 4.53 17.91 33.34
C PRO A 98 4.78 18.89 32.19
N LYS A 99 4.05 18.75 31.08
CA LYS A 99 4.12 19.69 29.94
C LYS A 99 3.08 20.79 30.03
N TYR A 100 1.97 20.52 30.71
CA TYR A 100 0.88 21.45 30.97
C TYR A 100 0.68 21.50 32.50
N PRO A 101 1.57 22.22 33.22
CA PRO A 101 1.59 22.21 34.69
C PRO A 101 0.29 22.74 35.29
N ASP A 102 -0.39 23.67 34.59
CA ASP A 102 -1.63 24.30 35.05
C ASP A 102 -2.88 23.44 34.84
N GLN A 103 -2.78 22.31 34.12
CA GLN A 103 -3.88 21.37 33.91
C GLN A 103 -3.79 20.19 34.87
N ALA A 104 -4.87 19.44 35.07
CA ALA A 104 -4.90 18.24 35.93
C ALA A 104 -4.08 17.05 35.36
N ALA A 105 -3.92 17.00 34.03
CA ALA A 105 -3.15 15.99 33.30
C ALA A 105 -2.62 16.61 32.00
N ASP A 106 -1.64 15.96 31.37
CA ASP A 106 -1.15 16.36 30.05
C ASP A 106 -2.01 15.68 28.95
N PRO A 107 -2.17 16.31 27.76
CA PRO A 107 -2.72 15.65 26.59
C PRO A 107 -1.93 14.39 26.22
N ILE A 108 -2.60 13.32 25.82
CA ILE A 108 -1.96 12.00 25.63
C ILE A 108 -0.89 11.99 24.53
N ILE A 109 -0.87 12.97 23.62
CA ILE A 109 0.18 13.14 22.60
C ILE A 109 1.59 13.32 23.19
N VAL A 110 1.72 13.63 24.48
CA VAL A 110 3.03 13.69 25.14
C VAL A 110 3.65 12.31 25.38
N HIS A 111 2.83 11.25 25.41
CA HIS A 111 3.27 9.90 25.77
C HIS A 111 4.04 9.24 24.62
N PRO A 112 5.20 8.61 24.88
CA PRO A 112 6.02 8.02 23.82
C PRO A 112 5.30 6.98 22.97
N ASP A 113 4.43 6.15 23.56
CA ASP A 113 3.71 5.13 22.80
C ASP A 113 2.63 5.74 21.88
N VAL A 114 1.90 6.76 22.35
CA VAL A 114 0.97 7.52 21.49
C VAL A 114 1.72 8.18 20.34
N ARG A 115 2.88 8.78 20.61
CA ARG A 115 3.74 9.33 19.55
C ARG A 115 4.21 8.27 18.57
N ARG A 116 4.61 7.08 19.05
CA ARG A 116 5.00 5.95 18.20
C ARG A 116 3.84 5.58 17.27
N MET A 117 2.63 5.40 17.79
CA MET A 117 1.44 5.07 16.99
C MET A 117 1.16 6.14 15.92
N LEU A 118 1.11 7.42 16.31
CA LEU A 118 0.86 8.53 15.39
C LEU A 118 1.96 8.66 14.33
N MET A 119 3.23 8.48 14.70
CA MET A 119 4.35 8.53 13.75
C MET A 119 4.34 7.34 12.79
N THR A 120 3.94 6.14 13.26
CA THR A 120 3.74 4.97 12.40
C THR A 120 2.67 5.23 11.35
N MET A 121 1.47 5.68 11.77
CA MET A 121 0.38 6.01 10.86
C MET A 121 0.79 7.08 9.85
N ARG A 122 1.43 8.16 10.32
CA ARG A 122 1.92 9.24 9.47
C ARG A 122 2.93 8.74 8.43
N ALA A 123 3.91 7.94 8.84
CA ALA A 123 4.92 7.42 7.93
C ALA A 123 4.33 6.44 6.90
N TYR A 124 3.37 5.60 7.30
CA TYR A 124 2.62 4.77 6.37
C TYR A 124 1.88 5.62 5.34
N ASN A 125 1.05 6.55 5.77
CA ASN A 125 0.24 7.37 4.88
C ASN A 125 1.08 8.25 3.96
N GLU A 126 2.13 8.90 4.47
CA GLU A 126 3.01 9.74 3.65
C GLU A 126 3.82 8.93 2.64
N GLY A 127 4.34 7.75 3.02
CA GLY A 127 5.07 6.87 2.10
C GLY A 127 4.16 6.28 1.03
N CYS A 128 2.98 5.78 1.40
CA CYS A 128 1.97 5.30 0.47
C CYS A 128 1.52 6.41 -0.51
N ARG A 129 1.31 7.64 -0.04
CA ARG A 129 0.94 8.78 -0.89
C ARG A 129 2.03 9.16 -1.88
N ALA A 130 3.30 9.10 -1.47
CA ALA A 130 4.41 9.38 -2.37
C ALA A 130 4.53 8.30 -3.46
N LEU A 131 4.37 7.03 -3.08
CA LEU A 131 4.38 5.92 -4.04
C LEU A 131 3.13 5.93 -4.95
N SER A 132 1.96 6.29 -4.42
CA SER A 132 0.74 6.42 -5.23
C SER A 132 0.92 7.47 -6.31
N ALA A 133 1.48 8.64 -5.98
CA ALA A 133 1.76 9.68 -6.97
C ALA A 133 2.72 9.20 -8.07
N TRP A 134 3.73 8.39 -7.72
CA TRP A 134 4.65 7.83 -8.71
C TRP A 134 3.96 6.85 -9.66
N VAL A 135 3.14 5.94 -9.12
CA VAL A 135 2.39 4.96 -9.93
C VAL A 135 1.29 5.63 -10.75
N SER A 136 0.56 6.61 -10.20
CA SER A 136 -0.45 7.38 -10.94
C SER A 136 0.16 8.14 -12.12
N ARG A 137 1.33 8.76 -11.95
CA ARG A 137 2.03 9.41 -13.06
C ARG A 137 2.43 8.41 -14.15
N ALA A 138 2.76 7.17 -13.78
CA ALA A 138 3.02 6.13 -14.76
C ALA A 138 1.73 5.74 -15.49
N LEU A 139 0.59 5.58 -14.79
CA LEU A 139 -0.71 5.29 -15.42
C LEU A 139 -1.07 6.33 -16.48
N ASP A 140 -0.84 7.62 -16.20
CA ASP A 140 -1.05 8.68 -17.19
C ASP A 140 -0.07 8.58 -18.35
N ALA A 141 1.21 8.33 -18.08
CA ALA A 141 2.24 8.19 -19.11
C ALA A 141 2.00 6.98 -20.03
N GLU A 142 1.51 5.86 -19.50
CA GLU A 142 1.14 4.66 -20.29
C GLU A 142 0.05 4.98 -21.32
N LYS A 143 -0.96 5.77 -20.93
CA LYS A 143 -2.12 6.08 -21.77
C LYS A 143 -1.90 7.26 -22.72
N HIS A 144 -1.15 8.27 -22.27
CA HIS A 144 -1.15 9.59 -22.91
C HIS A 144 0.21 10.05 -23.43
N SER A 145 1.32 9.36 -23.10
CA SER A 145 2.62 9.80 -23.61
C SER A 145 2.70 9.62 -25.13
N PRO A 146 3.19 10.62 -25.88
CA PRO A 146 3.39 10.50 -27.33
C PRO A 146 4.53 9.53 -27.66
N GLU A 147 5.50 9.35 -26.76
CA GLU A 147 6.71 8.55 -26.96
C GLU A 147 6.46 7.06 -26.64
N PRO A 148 6.63 6.13 -27.62
CA PRO A 148 6.40 4.70 -27.38
C PRO A 148 7.26 4.10 -26.26
N GLU A 149 8.51 4.55 -26.13
CA GLU A 149 9.43 4.06 -25.09
C GLU A 149 9.00 4.50 -23.69
N VAL A 150 8.44 5.71 -23.54
CA VAL A 150 7.89 6.18 -22.27
C VAL A 150 6.65 5.36 -21.90
N ARG A 151 5.76 5.07 -22.87
CA ARG A 151 4.59 4.20 -22.64
C ARG A 151 5.01 2.80 -22.19
N GLN A 152 6.01 2.20 -22.83
CA GLN A 152 6.50 0.87 -22.45
C GLN A 152 7.12 0.86 -21.04
N ARG A 153 7.98 1.83 -20.72
CA ARG A 153 8.57 1.95 -19.38
C ARG A 153 7.50 2.15 -18.29
N ALA A 154 6.48 2.95 -18.59
CA ALA A 154 5.35 3.15 -17.69
C ALA A 154 4.55 1.86 -17.50
N SER A 155 4.20 1.17 -18.58
CA SER A 155 3.48 -0.11 -18.54
C SER A 155 4.24 -1.18 -17.75
N ASP A 156 5.56 -1.29 -17.96
CA ASP A 156 6.43 -2.20 -17.23
C ASP A 156 6.43 -1.91 -15.71
N PHE A 157 6.47 -0.62 -15.34
CA PHE A 157 6.46 -0.19 -13.95
C PHE A 157 5.09 -0.41 -13.28
N ILE A 158 4.00 -0.09 -13.97
CA ILE A 158 2.63 -0.33 -13.48
C ILE A 158 2.40 -1.82 -13.27
N ALA A 159 2.80 -2.65 -14.23
CA ALA A 159 2.64 -4.10 -14.15
C ALA A 159 3.35 -4.69 -12.93
N LEU A 160 4.51 -4.16 -12.55
CA LEU A 160 5.24 -4.56 -11.34
C LEU A 160 4.59 -4.02 -10.06
N MET A 161 4.31 -2.72 -10.02
CA MET A 161 3.98 -2.01 -8.78
C MET A 161 2.51 -2.08 -8.38
N THR A 162 1.60 -2.39 -9.31
CA THR A 162 0.17 -2.54 -9.02
C THR A 162 -0.11 -3.51 -7.87
N PRO A 163 0.39 -4.77 -7.86
CA PRO A 163 0.16 -5.68 -6.74
C PRO A 163 0.75 -5.15 -5.42
N VAL A 164 1.92 -4.50 -5.46
CA VAL A 164 2.56 -3.89 -4.29
C VAL A 164 1.69 -2.77 -3.72
N VAL A 165 1.23 -1.85 -4.58
CA VAL A 165 0.33 -0.76 -4.18
C VAL A 165 -0.95 -1.32 -3.57
N LYS A 166 -1.59 -2.29 -4.23
CA LYS A 166 -2.85 -2.84 -3.75
C LYS A 166 -2.68 -3.51 -2.38
N ALA A 167 -1.75 -4.45 -2.26
CA ALA A 167 -1.62 -5.22 -1.03
C ALA A 167 -0.99 -4.42 0.12
N LEU A 168 0.16 -3.78 -0.12
CA LEU A 168 0.84 -3.03 0.93
C LEU A 168 -0.02 -1.90 1.47
N PHE A 169 -0.68 -1.11 0.60
CA PHE A 169 -1.42 0.07 1.08
C PHE A 169 -2.63 -0.36 1.89
N THR A 170 -3.29 -1.45 1.51
CA THR A 170 -4.47 -1.93 2.22
C THR A 170 -4.12 -2.58 3.55
N ASP A 171 -2.98 -3.29 3.65
CA ASP A 171 -2.44 -3.77 4.93
C ASP A 171 -2.12 -2.58 5.85
N LEU A 172 -1.33 -1.61 5.37
CA LEU A 172 -0.90 -0.47 6.19
C LEU A 172 -2.04 0.48 6.56
N ALA A 173 -3.07 0.57 5.72
CA ALA A 173 -4.30 1.31 6.02
C ALA A 173 -5.10 0.64 7.13
N PHE A 174 -5.23 -0.69 7.08
CA PHE A 174 -5.90 -1.44 8.14
C PHE A 174 -5.13 -1.34 9.46
N ASP A 175 -3.80 -1.45 9.43
CA ASP A 175 -2.95 -1.22 10.61
C ASP A 175 -3.16 0.20 11.17
N SER A 176 -3.17 1.21 10.31
CA SER A 176 -3.42 2.60 10.71
C SER A 176 -4.81 2.75 11.34
N ALA A 177 -5.84 2.16 10.75
CA ALA A 177 -7.19 2.21 11.31
C ALA A 177 -7.27 1.57 12.71
N ASN A 178 -6.57 0.44 12.94
CA ASN A 178 -6.49 -0.18 14.26
C ASN A 178 -5.69 0.68 15.26
N LEU A 179 -4.59 1.31 14.83
CA LEU A 179 -3.84 2.24 15.67
C LEU A 179 -4.68 3.46 16.06
N ALA A 180 -5.60 3.92 15.19
CA ALA A 180 -6.53 5.00 15.53
C ALA A 180 -7.51 4.59 16.63
N VAL A 181 -8.10 3.39 16.52
CA VAL A 181 -8.93 2.80 17.58
C VAL A 181 -8.14 2.73 18.90
N GLN A 182 -6.89 2.25 18.84
CA GLN A 182 -6.01 2.17 20.01
C GLN A 182 -5.70 3.54 20.63
N CYS A 183 -5.48 4.58 19.82
CA CYS A 183 -5.24 5.94 20.31
C CYS A 183 -6.43 6.52 21.09
N TYR A 184 -7.66 6.10 20.74
CA TYR A 184 -8.87 6.50 21.46
C TYR A 184 -9.10 5.68 22.75
N GLY A 185 -8.34 4.62 22.99
CA GLY A 185 -8.57 3.70 24.11
C GLY A 185 -9.98 3.12 24.09
N GLY A 186 -10.67 3.08 25.23
CA GLY A 186 -12.05 2.58 25.31
C GLY A 186 -13.05 3.34 24.42
N HIS A 187 -12.82 4.63 24.17
CA HIS A 187 -13.66 5.41 23.25
C HIS A 187 -13.51 4.94 21.80
N GLY A 188 -12.41 4.26 21.46
CA GLY A 188 -12.19 3.74 20.12
C GLY A 188 -13.09 2.56 19.78
N TYR A 189 -13.67 1.90 20.79
CA TYR A 189 -14.50 0.71 20.62
C TYR A 189 -16.00 1.01 20.54
N ILE A 190 -16.42 2.25 20.80
CA ILE A 190 -17.82 2.67 20.76
C ILE A 190 -18.14 3.34 19.42
N ARG A 191 -19.34 3.11 18.89
CA ARG A 191 -19.73 3.58 17.55
C ARG A 191 -19.87 5.09 17.45
N GLU A 192 -20.21 5.75 18.55
CA GLU A 192 -20.42 7.20 18.66
C GLU A 192 -19.14 7.98 18.36
N SER A 193 -17.97 7.38 18.58
CA SER A 193 -16.67 7.96 18.22
C SER A 193 -16.41 8.00 16.70
N GLY A 194 -17.08 7.12 15.94
CA GLY A 194 -16.88 6.89 14.52
C GLY A 194 -15.57 6.20 14.12
N VAL A 195 -14.56 6.10 14.99
CA VAL A 195 -13.21 5.66 14.60
C VAL A 195 -13.15 4.16 14.27
N GLU A 196 -13.97 3.33 14.93
CA GLU A 196 -14.07 1.88 14.64
C GLU A 196 -14.53 1.60 13.21
N GLN A 197 -15.30 2.53 12.60
CA GLN A 197 -15.74 2.39 11.23
C GLN A 197 -14.56 2.31 10.25
N TYR A 198 -13.48 3.06 10.49
CA TYR A 198 -12.29 2.98 9.63
C TYR A 198 -11.70 1.57 9.59
N ALA A 199 -11.67 0.86 10.72
CA ALA A 199 -11.15 -0.50 10.76
C ALA A 199 -12.06 -1.47 9.98
N ARG A 200 -13.39 -1.34 10.14
CA ARG A 200 -14.36 -2.14 9.38
C ARG A 200 -14.30 -1.87 7.87
N ASP A 201 -14.20 -0.61 7.48
CA ASP A 201 -14.25 -0.19 6.08
C ASP A 201 -12.90 -0.40 5.37
N ALA A 202 -11.76 -0.35 6.09
CA ALA A 202 -10.45 -0.73 5.55
C ALA A 202 -10.35 -2.23 5.28
N ARG A 203 -11.01 -3.09 6.08
CA ARG A 203 -10.84 -4.55 6.04
C ARG A 203 -11.13 -5.15 4.66
N ILE A 204 -12.14 -4.65 3.96
CA ILE A 204 -12.56 -5.18 2.64
C ILE A 204 -11.51 -4.91 1.56
N THR A 205 -10.74 -3.82 1.69
CA THR A 205 -9.75 -3.43 0.69
C THR A 205 -8.62 -4.48 0.56
N MET A 206 -8.33 -5.23 1.62
CA MET A 206 -7.38 -6.34 1.61
C MET A 206 -7.91 -7.60 0.93
N ILE A 207 -9.20 -7.67 0.63
CA ILE A 207 -9.89 -8.89 0.15
C ILE A 207 -10.27 -8.77 -1.32
N TYR A 208 -11.05 -7.75 -1.68
CA TYR A 208 -11.57 -7.64 -3.05
C TYR A 208 -10.50 -7.21 -4.06
N GLU A 209 -10.84 -7.26 -5.34
CA GLU A 209 -9.91 -7.02 -6.46
C GLU A 209 -8.64 -7.90 -6.41
N GLY A 210 -8.79 -9.07 -5.79
CA GLY A 210 -7.74 -10.05 -5.49
C GLY A 210 -7.17 -9.84 -4.09
N THR A 211 -7.25 -10.87 -3.25
CA THR A 211 -6.73 -10.84 -1.88
C THR A 211 -5.25 -10.48 -1.86
N ASN A 212 -4.76 -9.96 -0.73
CA ASN A 212 -3.35 -9.56 -0.63
C ASN A 212 -2.39 -10.74 -0.89
N GLY A 213 -2.76 -11.96 -0.51
CA GLY A 213 -2.03 -13.18 -0.89
C GLY A 213 -2.02 -13.44 -2.40
N VAL A 214 -3.15 -13.24 -3.09
CA VAL A 214 -3.21 -13.35 -4.56
C VAL A 214 -2.34 -12.28 -5.25
N GLN A 215 -2.30 -11.05 -4.72
CA GLN A 215 -1.40 -10.01 -5.26
C GLN A 215 0.07 -10.39 -5.07
N ALA A 216 0.41 -10.97 -3.92
CA ALA A 216 1.75 -11.44 -3.63
C ALA A 216 2.18 -12.57 -4.58
N LEU A 217 1.28 -13.53 -4.82
CA LEU A 217 1.49 -14.61 -5.79
C LEU A 217 1.60 -14.08 -7.22
N ASP A 218 0.79 -13.09 -7.61
CA ASP A 218 0.87 -12.46 -8.93
C ASP A 218 2.22 -11.75 -9.11
N LEU A 219 2.66 -10.99 -8.11
CA LEU A 219 3.96 -10.31 -8.10
C LEU A 219 5.10 -11.32 -8.31
N VAL A 220 5.23 -12.31 -7.44
CA VAL A 220 6.34 -13.26 -7.47
C VAL A 220 6.23 -14.23 -8.65
N GLY A 221 5.07 -14.85 -8.84
CA GLY A 221 4.87 -15.92 -9.81
C GLY A 221 4.72 -15.43 -11.25
N ARG A 222 4.25 -14.19 -11.47
CA ARG A 222 4.03 -13.67 -12.84
C ARG A 222 4.87 -12.44 -13.17
N LYS A 223 5.04 -11.48 -12.25
CA LYS A 223 5.67 -10.19 -12.60
C LYS A 223 7.20 -10.21 -12.56
N LEU A 224 7.82 -10.92 -11.62
CA LEU A 224 9.28 -10.91 -11.46
C LEU A 224 10.01 -11.51 -12.67
N GLY A 225 9.56 -12.66 -13.16
CA GLY A 225 10.18 -13.35 -14.31
C GLY A 225 9.77 -12.79 -15.68
N ALA A 226 8.72 -11.97 -15.74
CA ALA A 226 8.17 -11.49 -17.01
C ALA A 226 9.20 -10.76 -17.87
N HIS A 227 9.22 -11.08 -19.16
CA HIS A 227 10.13 -10.51 -20.15
C HIS A 227 11.60 -10.51 -19.69
N MET A 228 12.04 -11.65 -19.13
CA MET A 228 13.41 -11.80 -18.59
C MET A 228 13.74 -10.72 -17.55
N GLY A 229 12.79 -10.45 -16.64
CA GLY A 229 12.94 -9.47 -15.55
C GLY A 229 12.82 -8.00 -15.98
N ARG A 230 12.26 -7.71 -17.15
CA ARG A 230 12.12 -6.31 -17.64
C ARG A 230 11.30 -5.45 -16.69
N TYR A 231 10.19 -5.98 -16.19
CA TYR A 231 9.34 -5.27 -15.23
C TYR A 231 10.14 -4.90 -13.98
N LEU A 232 10.92 -5.84 -13.43
CA LEU A 232 11.73 -5.60 -12.24
C LEU A 232 12.74 -4.45 -12.42
N ARG A 233 13.40 -4.39 -13.59
CA ARG A 233 14.37 -3.33 -13.93
C ARG A 233 13.76 -1.93 -13.89
N SER A 234 12.47 -1.79 -14.18
CA SER A 234 11.76 -0.50 -14.14
C SER A 234 11.73 0.13 -12.75
N PHE A 235 11.83 -0.68 -11.69
CA PHE A 235 11.97 -0.22 -10.30
C PHE A 235 13.42 -0.26 -9.83
N PHE A 236 14.17 -1.33 -10.14
CA PHE A 236 15.54 -1.51 -9.63
C PHE A 236 16.51 -0.45 -10.14
N HIS A 237 16.44 -0.08 -11.43
CA HIS A 237 17.39 0.88 -12.00
C HIS A 237 17.24 2.28 -11.36
N PRO A 238 16.02 2.88 -11.25
CA PRO A 238 15.87 4.16 -10.56
C PRO A 238 16.34 4.16 -9.10
N VAL A 239 16.09 3.07 -8.37
CA VAL A 239 16.52 2.97 -6.96
C VAL A 239 18.04 2.85 -6.87
N SER A 240 18.67 2.00 -7.68
CA SER A 240 20.14 1.84 -7.71
C SER A 240 20.82 3.15 -8.08
N ALA A 241 20.39 3.79 -9.18
CA ALA A 241 20.94 5.06 -9.64
C ALA A 241 20.83 6.14 -8.55
N PHE A 242 19.69 6.23 -7.87
CA PHE A 242 19.53 7.18 -6.77
C PHE A 242 20.44 6.87 -5.57
N ILE A 243 20.62 5.60 -5.20
CA ILE A 243 21.56 5.24 -4.13
C ILE A 243 22.98 5.64 -4.54
N GLU A 244 23.42 5.30 -5.75
CA GLU A 244 24.75 5.60 -6.29
C GLU A 244 25.02 7.12 -6.35
N GLU A 245 24.09 7.89 -6.92
CA GLU A 245 24.20 9.35 -7.05
C GLU A 245 24.24 10.09 -5.69
N ASN A 246 23.69 9.48 -4.64
CA ASN A 246 23.57 10.11 -3.32
C ASN A 246 24.44 9.42 -2.26
N ASN A 247 25.29 8.46 -2.64
CA ASN A 247 26.24 7.80 -1.76
C ASN A 247 27.49 8.67 -1.56
N VAL A 248 27.28 9.85 -0.98
CA VAL A 248 28.31 10.84 -0.69
C VAL A 248 28.28 11.18 0.80
N ASP A 249 29.39 11.71 1.32
CA ASP A 249 29.44 12.19 2.70
C ASP A 249 28.47 13.36 2.90
N GLY A 250 27.68 13.30 3.97
CA GLY A 250 26.72 14.34 4.31
C GLY A 250 25.57 13.85 5.21
N PRO A 251 24.62 14.73 5.54
CA PRO A 251 23.53 14.44 6.49
C PRO A 251 22.62 13.27 6.07
N MET A 252 22.54 12.99 4.76
CA MET A 252 21.71 11.89 4.23
C MET A 252 22.43 10.54 4.21
N LYS A 253 23.75 10.47 4.46
CA LYS A 253 24.52 9.23 4.33
C LYS A 253 23.93 8.05 5.11
N PRO A 254 23.54 8.18 6.40
CA PRO A 254 22.93 7.06 7.12
C PRO A 254 21.63 6.55 6.48
N MET A 255 20.83 7.46 5.91
CA MET A 255 19.59 7.12 5.23
C MET A 255 19.84 6.39 3.90
N ILE A 256 20.81 6.86 3.12
CA ILE A 256 21.19 6.23 1.84
C ILE A 256 21.81 4.86 2.09
N GLU A 257 22.66 4.69 3.10
CA GLU A 257 23.21 3.40 3.50
C GLU A 257 22.11 2.42 3.95
N ALA A 258 21.15 2.87 4.75
CA ALA A 258 20.02 2.05 5.18
C ALA A 258 19.14 1.63 3.99
N LEU A 259 18.88 2.54 3.05
CA LEU A 259 18.17 2.23 1.79
C LEU A 259 18.96 1.22 0.96
N GLY A 260 20.27 1.40 0.83
CA GLY A 260 21.16 0.49 0.11
C GLY A 260 21.16 -0.92 0.68
N LYS A 261 21.21 -1.06 2.02
CA LYS A 261 21.11 -2.37 2.69
C LYS A 261 19.76 -3.04 2.42
N ALA A 262 18.66 -2.31 2.55
CA ALA A 262 17.33 -2.85 2.29
C ALA A 262 17.12 -3.22 0.80
N PHE A 263 17.65 -2.40 -0.12
CA PHE A 263 17.62 -2.68 -1.55
C PHE A 263 18.48 -3.90 -1.92
N GLY A 264 19.67 -4.04 -1.33
CA GLY A 264 20.50 -5.23 -1.49
C GLY A 264 19.80 -6.50 -0.97
N ALA A 265 19.10 -6.42 0.16
CA ALA A 265 18.28 -7.52 0.66
C ALA A 265 17.15 -7.90 -0.31
N LEU A 266 16.51 -6.91 -0.96
CA LEU A 266 15.50 -7.15 -2.00
C LEU A 266 16.10 -7.82 -3.25
N GLN A 267 17.29 -7.38 -3.71
CA GLN A 267 17.98 -8.00 -4.85
C GLN A 267 18.34 -9.46 -4.55
N LEU A 268 18.92 -9.73 -3.37
CA LEU A 268 19.26 -11.08 -2.93
C LEU A 268 18.02 -11.96 -2.76
N SER A 269 16.92 -11.42 -2.22
CA SER A 269 15.64 -12.12 -2.12
C SER A 269 15.11 -12.50 -3.49
N THR A 270 15.17 -11.58 -4.45
CA THR A 270 14.71 -11.82 -5.82
C THR A 270 15.50 -12.97 -6.46
N ALA A 271 16.83 -12.93 -6.36
CA ALA A 271 17.68 -13.99 -6.89
C ALA A 271 17.42 -15.34 -6.20
N THR A 272 17.27 -15.33 -4.87
CA THR A 272 16.98 -16.54 -4.07
C THR A 272 15.66 -17.17 -4.48
N VAL A 273 14.60 -16.37 -4.56
CA VAL A 273 13.25 -16.82 -4.96
C VAL A 273 13.28 -17.37 -6.38
N ALA A 274 13.90 -16.65 -7.32
CA ALA A 274 14.03 -17.13 -8.70
C ALA A 274 14.78 -18.46 -8.78
N GLN A 275 15.91 -18.58 -8.08
CA GLN A 275 16.72 -19.81 -8.07
C GLN A 275 15.97 -21.01 -7.49
N ARG A 276 15.23 -20.81 -6.39
CA ARG A 276 14.48 -21.88 -5.74
C ARG A 276 13.23 -22.27 -6.53
N ALA A 277 12.51 -21.28 -7.06
CA ALA A 277 11.29 -21.48 -7.84
C ALA A 277 11.51 -22.32 -9.12
N LEU A 278 12.71 -22.25 -9.71
CA LEU A 278 13.08 -23.12 -10.85
C LEU A 278 13.07 -24.60 -10.49
N LYS A 279 13.35 -24.95 -9.23
CA LYS A 279 13.35 -26.34 -8.74
C LYS A 279 12.00 -26.72 -8.16
N ASP A 280 11.34 -25.76 -7.52
CA ASP A 280 10.15 -25.99 -6.70
C ASP A 280 9.26 -24.73 -6.69
N PRO A 281 8.17 -24.71 -7.46
CA PRO A 281 7.27 -23.56 -7.52
C PRO A 281 6.67 -23.14 -6.18
N GLU A 282 6.55 -24.05 -5.21
CA GLU A 282 6.02 -23.71 -3.89
C GLU A 282 6.98 -22.81 -3.09
N GLU A 283 8.28 -22.83 -3.37
CA GLU A 283 9.24 -21.89 -2.75
C GLU A 283 8.94 -20.43 -3.15
N ALA A 284 8.47 -20.20 -4.38
CA ALA A 284 7.98 -18.88 -4.79
C ALA A 284 6.69 -18.49 -4.07
N GLY A 285 5.76 -19.45 -3.93
CA GLY A 285 4.51 -19.24 -3.21
C GLY A 285 4.73 -18.88 -1.74
N ALA A 286 5.58 -19.66 -1.06
CA ALA A 286 5.96 -19.48 0.33
C ALA A 286 6.61 -18.12 0.62
N ALA A 287 7.44 -17.61 -0.29
CA ALA A 287 8.10 -16.33 -0.13
C ALA A 287 7.24 -15.11 -0.49
N SER A 288 6.07 -15.32 -1.10
CA SER A 288 5.36 -14.27 -1.85
C SER A 288 4.96 -13.07 -1.00
N ALA A 289 4.33 -13.30 0.16
CA ALA A 289 3.85 -12.24 1.04
C ALA A 289 5.00 -11.41 1.62
N ASP A 290 6.05 -12.05 2.12
CA ASP A 290 7.25 -11.39 2.63
C ASP A 290 7.99 -10.61 1.54
N TYR A 291 8.08 -11.16 0.32
CA TYR A 291 8.68 -10.48 -0.82
C TYR A 291 7.91 -9.21 -1.18
N LEU A 292 6.57 -9.29 -1.22
CA LEU A 292 5.73 -8.12 -1.49
C LEU A 292 5.95 -7.03 -0.45
N ARG A 293 5.99 -7.39 0.84
CA ARG A 293 6.23 -6.44 1.93
C ARG A 293 7.63 -5.82 1.86
N LEU A 294 8.65 -6.64 1.59
CA LEU A 294 10.03 -6.17 1.39
C LEU A 294 10.12 -5.16 0.24
N MET A 295 9.58 -5.50 -0.94
CA MET A 295 9.56 -4.59 -2.09
C MET A 295 8.82 -3.30 -1.78
N GLY A 296 7.68 -3.38 -1.10
CA GLY A 296 6.88 -2.24 -0.66
C GLY A 296 7.64 -1.29 0.28
N LEU A 297 8.31 -1.83 1.29
CA LEU A 297 9.12 -1.05 2.23
C LEU A 297 10.31 -0.36 1.54
N VAL A 298 10.98 -1.04 0.61
CA VAL A 298 12.06 -0.44 -0.18
C VAL A 298 11.52 0.68 -1.09
N ALA A 299 10.36 0.48 -1.71
CA ALA A 299 9.72 1.51 -2.53
C ALA A 299 9.34 2.76 -1.72
N MET A 300 8.78 2.58 -0.51
CA MET A 300 8.53 3.68 0.42
C MET A 300 9.83 4.37 0.85
N GLY A 301 10.88 3.60 1.18
CA GLY A 301 12.18 4.13 1.56
C GLY A 301 12.80 5.00 0.48
N TYR A 302 12.73 4.57 -0.78
CA TYR A 302 13.17 5.36 -1.93
C TYR A 302 12.38 6.67 -2.05
N CYS A 303 11.05 6.63 -1.92
CA CYS A 303 10.21 7.83 -1.92
C CYS A 303 10.57 8.79 -0.76
N PHE A 304 10.79 8.27 0.44
CA PHE A 304 11.19 9.08 1.60
C PHE A 304 12.58 9.70 1.43
N ALA A 305 13.55 8.97 0.88
CA ALA A 305 14.88 9.51 0.63
C ALA A 305 14.82 10.64 -0.40
N LYS A 306 14.04 10.50 -1.48
CA LYS A 306 13.81 11.59 -2.44
C LYS A 306 13.14 12.81 -1.80
N ALA A 307 12.10 12.60 -1.00
CA ALA A 307 11.42 13.68 -0.28
C ALA A 307 12.37 14.38 0.69
N THR A 308 13.25 13.64 1.38
CA THR A 308 14.26 14.19 2.30
C THR A 308 15.27 15.05 1.56
N LYS A 309 15.77 14.60 0.40
CA LYS A 309 16.68 15.40 -0.43
C LYS A 309 16.03 16.73 -0.85
N ILE A 310 14.78 16.67 -1.34
CA ILE A 310 14.03 17.87 -1.73
C ILE A 310 13.81 18.79 -0.52
N ALA A 311 13.38 18.24 0.63
CA ALA A 311 13.14 19.00 1.84
C ALA A 311 14.40 19.68 2.38
N GLY A 312 15.54 18.98 2.36
CA GLY A 312 16.84 19.54 2.75
C GLY A 312 17.25 20.72 1.86
N LEU A 313 17.08 20.60 0.54
CA LEU A 313 17.35 21.70 -0.40
C LEU A 313 16.41 22.89 -0.16
N GLN A 314 15.12 22.64 0.04
CA GLN A 314 14.14 23.70 0.29
C GLN A 314 14.42 24.46 1.59
N LEU A 315 14.85 23.76 2.64
CA LEU A 315 15.30 24.40 3.88
C LEU A 315 16.60 25.20 3.69
N PHE A 316 17.56 24.65 2.94
CA PHE A 316 18.83 25.31 2.64
C PHE A 316 18.64 26.62 1.87
N PHE A 317 17.77 26.62 0.85
CA PHE A 317 17.44 27.82 0.07
C PHE A 317 16.42 28.74 0.75
N GLY A 318 16.06 28.48 2.01
CA GLY A 318 15.28 29.41 2.82
C GLY A 318 13.78 29.45 2.51
N SER A 319 13.18 28.34 2.09
CA SER A 319 11.73 28.25 1.88
C SER A 319 10.92 28.78 3.06
N GLU A 320 9.79 29.44 2.78
CA GLU A 320 8.87 29.98 3.79
C GLU A 320 8.20 28.86 4.60
N ASP A 321 8.03 27.68 4.01
CA ASP A 321 7.29 26.56 4.62
C ASP A 321 8.20 25.62 5.43
N LYS A 322 9.08 26.21 6.26
CA LYS A 322 10.14 25.48 6.99
C LYS A 322 9.60 24.32 7.84
N ARG A 323 8.45 24.52 8.48
CA ARG A 323 7.82 23.53 9.35
C ARG A 323 7.38 22.29 8.57
N PHE A 324 6.89 22.46 7.35
CA PHE A 324 6.51 21.33 6.50
C PHE A 324 7.72 20.48 6.12
N TYR A 325 8.78 21.09 5.61
CA TYR A 325 9.97 20.38 5.18
C TYR A 325 10.72 19.71 6.34
N ASP A 326 10.84 20.37 7.48
CA ASP A 326 11.41 19.78 8.69
C ASP A 326 10.58 18.55 9.16
N ALA A 327 9.24 18.64 9.11
CA ALA A 327 8.38 17.50 9.43
C ALA A 327 8.54 16.33 8.44
N LYS A 328 8.80 16.61 7.15
CA LYS A 328 9.09 15.57 6.15
C LYS A 328 10.37 14.83 6.47
N ILE A 329 11.45 15.54 6.82
CA ILE A 329 12.72 14.93 7.21
C ILE A 329 12.51 14.07 8.47
N LYS A 330 11.85 14.58 9.51
CA LYS A 330 11.60 13.83 10.76
C LYS A 330 10.75 12.58 10.54
N THR A 331 9.75 12.65 9.66
CA THR A 331 8.92 11.48 9.31
C THR A 331 9.74 10.44 8.55
N ALA A 332 10.58 10.87 7.61
CA ALA A 332 11.50 9.98 6.90
C ALA A 332 12.50 9.32 7.87
N THR A 333 13.13 10.08 8.76
CA THR A 333 14.04 9.55 9.79
C THR A 333 13.36 8.47 10.62
N PHE A 334 12.15 8.74 11.12
CA PHE A 334 11.36 7.74 11.85
C PHE A 334 11.09 6.48 11.01
N PHE A 335 10.73 6.63 9.73
CA PHE A 335 10.53 5.49 8.84
C PHE A 335 11.80 4.64 8.74
N PHE A 336 12.96 5.24 8.49
CA PHE A 336 14.23 4.53 8.34
C PHE A 336 14.68 3.85 9.65
N GLU A 337 14.44 4.46 10.81
CA GLU A 337 14.85 3.92 12.10
C GLU A 337 13.88 2.89 12.69
N ARG A 338 12.56 3.02 12.42
CA ARG A 338 11.52 2.27 13.15
C ARG A 338 10.66 1.38 12.26
N ILE A 339 10.59 1.64 10.96
CA ILE A 339 9.74 0.87 10.02
C ILE A 339 10.57 0.06 9.04
N LEU A 340 11.55 0.67 8.36
CA LEU A 340 12.39 -0.01 7.38
C LEU A 340 13.12 -1.26 7.93
N PRO A 341 13.50 -1.37 9.22
CA PRO A 341 14.08 -2.62 9.75
C PRO A 341 13.21 -3.87 9.55
N GLN A 342 11.89 -3.72 9.33
CA GLN A 342 11.01 -4.82 8.95
C GLN A 342 11.42 -5.48 7.63
N ALA A 343 12.10 -4.75 6.73
CA ALA A 343 12.67 -5.31 5.50
C ALA A 343 13.69 -6.43 5.80
N THR A 344 14.47 -6.30 6.87
CA THR A 344 15.39 -7.35 7.32
C THR A 344 14.63 -8.57 7.83
N ALA A 345 13.52 -8.38 8.55
CA ALA A 345 12.69 -9.48 9.00
C ALA A 345 12.10 -10.26 7.81
N SER A 346 11.51 -9.57 6.83
CA SER A 346 11.00 -10.19 5.60
C SER A 346 12.10 -10.89 4.81
N PHE A 347 13.30 -10.31 4.70
CA PHE A 347 14.45 -10.96 4.08
C PHE A 347 14.81 -12.29 4.75
N LEU A 348 14.83 -12.34 6.07
CA LEU A 348 15.13 -13.56 6.82
C LEU A 348 14.02 -14.61 6.66
N ALA A 349 12.75 -14.21 6.66
CA ALA A 349 11.61 -15.10 6.40
C ALA A 349 11.69 -15.73 5.01
N ILE A 350 11.97 -14.93 3.96
CA ILE A 350 12.18 -15.43 2.59
C ILE A 350 13.31 -16.47 2.53
N LYS A 351 14.41 -16.24 3.25
CA LYS A 351 15.54 -17.18 3.28
C LYS A 351 15.19 -18.52 3.93
N ALA A 352 14.24 -18.56 4.86
CA ALA A 352 13.81 -19.78 5.53
C ALA A 352 13.20 -20.80 4.56
N GLY A 353 12.59 -20.34 3.45
CA GLY A 353 11.97 -21.18 2.43
C GLY A 353 10.68 -21.85 2.89
N LYS A 354 10.18 -22.80 2.11
CA LYS A 354 8.84 -23.38 2.35
C LYS A 354 8.81 -24.43 3.46
N LYS A 355 9.97 -24.99 3.83
CA LYS A 355 10.07 -26.23 4.63
C LYS A 355 9.19 -26.20 5.89
N SER A 356 9.27 -25.15 6.70
CA SER A 356 8.48 -25.07 7.93
C SER A 356 6.99 -24.79 7.69
N LEU A 357 6.65 -24.09 6.60
CA LEU A 357 5.28 -23.74 6.25
C LEU A 357 4.48 -24.94 5.76
N MET A 358 5.16 -25.86 5.04
CA MET A 358 4.55 -27.04 4.43
C MET A 358 4.78 -28.33 5.23
N ALA A 359 5.35 -28.23 6.44
CA ALA A 359 5.69 -29.40 7.25
C ALA A 359 4.53 -29.92 8.10
N LEU A 360 3.58 -29.07 8.47
CA LEU A 360 2.43 -29.45 9.29
C LEU A 360 1.39 -30.15 8.42
N GLU A 361 0.92 -31.31 8.84
CA GLU A 361 -0.11 -32.08 8.13
C GLU A 361 -1.48 -31.39 8.27
N ASP A 362 -2.34 -31.55 7.26
CA ASP A 362 -3.59 -30.77 7.15
C ASP A 362 -4.58 -31.03 8.30
N ASP A 363 -4.58 -32.22 8.88
CA ASP A 363 -5.52 -32.64 9.94
C ASP A 363 -5.15 -32.15 11.34
N VAL A 364 -3.97 -31.55 11.50
CA VAL A 364 -3.46 -31.02 12.78
C VAL A 364 -3.37 -29.48 12.82
N PHE A 365 -3.94 -28.80 11.84
CA PHE A 365 -4.28 -27.37 11.92
C PHE A 365 -5.61 -27.16 12.63
#